data_AF-A0A0N0DYE8-F1
#
_entry.id   AF-A0A0N0DYE8-F1
#
_cell.length_a   1.000
_cell.length_b   1.000
_cell.length_c   1.000
_cell.angle_alpha   90.00
_cell.angle_beta   90.00
_cell.angle_gamma   90.00
#
_symmetry.space_group_name_H-M   'P 1'
#
loop_
_entity.id
_entity.type
_entity.pdbx_description
1 polymer ?
#
loop_
_entity_poly.entity_id
_entity_poly.type
_entity_poly.pdbx_seq_one_letter_code
_entity_poly.pdbx_strand_id
1 'polypeptide(L)'
;MNKPHFTTDPYRITRLQENYDEGVKREKMPTIDREKRDLHCLHVTDEKLLFLYQNAMESYSSTVKNQKIKEYNEVYISTAPVASKDSGKSRFRFL
;
A
#
# COMPACT_ATOMS: atom_id res chain seq x y z
N MET A 1 -27.91 -7.84 36.86
CA MET A 1 -27.63 -7.27 35.52
C MET A 1 -28.67 -7.81 34.55
N ASN A 2 -29.34 -6.96 33.77
CA ASN A 2 -30.29 -7.43 32.76
C ASN A 2 -29.53 -8.13 31.64
N LYS A 3 -29.94 -9.36 31.30
CA LYS A 3 -29.39 -10.07 30.15
C LYS A 3 -29.78 -9.32 28.87
N PRO A 4 -28.86 -9.12 27.91
CA PRO A 4 -29.23 -8.56 26.62
C PRO A 4 -30.25 -9.49 25.95
N HIS A 5 -31.32 -8.91 25.40
CA HIS A 5 -32.33 -9.63 24.65
C HIS A 5 -32.63 -8.89 23.35
N PHE A 6 -32.91 -9.63 22.28
CA PHE A 6 -33.36 -9.08 21.03
C PHE A 6 -34.84 -8.71 21.12
N THR A 7 -35.21 -7.59 20.48
CA THR A 7 -36.62 -7.23 20.37
C THR A 7 -37.32 -8.16 19.39
N THR A 8 -38.54 -8.59 19.74
CA THR A 8 -39.43 -9.39 18.89
C THR A 8 -40.60 -8.57 18.34
N ASP A 9 -40.67 -7.27 18.66
CA ASP A 9 -41.72 -6.36 18.19
C ASP A 9 -41.50 -6.02 16.70
N PRO A 10 -42.41 -6.44 15.80
CA PRO A 10 -42.26 -6.20 14.37
C PRO A 10 -42.13 -4.72 14.01
N TYR A 11 -42.86 -3.84 14.68
CA TYR A 11 -42.83 -2.41 14.38
C TYR A 11 -41.48 -1.79 14.75
N ARG A 12 -40.94 -2.21 15.91
CA ARG A 12 -39.61 -1.77 16.35
C ARG A 12 -38.50 -2.29 15.44
N ILE A 13 -38.61 -3.53 14.95
CA ILE A 13 -37.67 -4.11 13.99
C ILE A 13 -37.64 -3.28 12.70
N THR A 14 -38.80 -2.98 12.11
CA THR A 14 -38.90 -2.20 10.88
C THR A 14 -38.23 -0.83 11.04
N ARG A 15 -38.52 -0.11 12.13
CA ARG A 15 -37.89 1.19 12.39
C ARG A 15 -36.37 1.10 12.55
N LEU A 16 -35.88 0.06 13.23
CA LEU A 16 -34.44 -0.15 13.38
C LEU A 16 -33.76 -0.44 12.04
N GLN A 17 -34.43 -1.19 11.16
CA GLN A 17 -33.93 -1.45 9.81
C GLN A 17 -33.88 -0.17 8.97
N GLU A 18 -34.93 0.66 9.01
CA GLU A 18 -34.96 1.95 8.31
C GLU A 18 -33.80 2.87 8.77
N ASN A 19 -33.58 2.96 10.08
CA ASN A 19 -32.48 3.74 10.65
C ASN A 19 -31.11 3.21 10.20
N TYR A 20 -30.94 1.89 10.16
CA TYR A 20 -29.72 1.26 9.67
C TYR A 20 -29.50 1.57 8.19
N ASP A 21 -30.53 1.39 7.35
CA ASP A 21 -30.44 1.62 5.91
C ASP A 21 -30.13 3.08 5.59
N GLU A 22 -30.71 4.02 6.34
CA GLU A 22 -30.36 5.44 6.24
C GLU A 22 -28.93 5.72 6.66
N GLY A 23 -28.46 5.14 7.77
CA GLY A 23 -27.08 5.26 8.22
C GLY A 23 -26.10 4.75 7.17
N VAL A 24 -26.36 3.56 6.63
CA VAL A 24 -25.58 2.96 5.54
C VAL A 24 -25.57 3.87 4.30
N LYS A 25 -26.68 4.51 3.95
CA LYS A 25 -26.71 5.47 2.84
C LYS A 25 -25.86 6.72 3.11
N ARG A 26 -25.85 7.23 4.34
CA ARG A 26 -25.02 8.39 4.73
C ARG A 26 -23.53 8.06 4.75
N GLU A 27 -23.18 6.83 5.10
CA GLU A 27 -21.80 6.34 5.19
C GLU A 27 -21.27 5.80 3.87
N LYS A 28 -22.14 5.60 2.86
CA LYS A 28 -21.72 5.22 1.51
C LYS A 28 -20.92 6.35 0.86
N MET A 29 -19.63 6.09 0.69
CA MET A 29 -18.75 6.91 -0.13
C MET A 29 -18.90 6.51 -1.61
N PRO A 30 -18.98 7.48 -2.53
CA PRO A 30 -18.89 7.18 -3.96
C PRO A 30 -17.60 6.42 -4.28
N THR A 31 -17.67 5.45 -5.18
CA THR A 31 -16.53 4.59 -5.55
C THR A 31 -15.32 5.42 -5.99
N ILE A 32 -15.54 6.47 -6.80
CA ILE A 32 -14.49 7.37 -7.28
C ILE A 32 -13.75 8.05 -6.12
N ASP A 33 -14.47 8.48 -5.08
CA ASP A 33 -13.87 9.16 -3.94
C ASP A 33 -13.14 8.18 -3.02
N ARG A 34 -13.65 6.94 -2.91
CA ARG A 34 -12.96 5.85 -2.22
C ARG A 34 -11.64 5.51 -2.92
N GLU A 35 -11.66 5.30 -4.23
CA GLU A 35 -10.46 5.00 -5.03
C GLU A 35 -9.40 6.10 -4.91
N LYS A 36 -9.82 7.37 -4.93
CA LYS A 36 -8.90 8.50 -4.69
C LYS A 36 -8.25 8.46 -3.30
N ARG A 37 -9.01 8.12 -2.26
CA ARG A 37 -8.46 7.98 -0.90
C ARG A 37 -7.51 6.79 -0.80
N ASP A 38 -7.87 5.66 -1.41
CA ASP A 38 -7.03 4.47 -1.44
C ASP A 38 -5.70 4.78 -2.14
N LEU A 39 -5.72 5.49 -3.27
CA LEU A 39 -4.51 5.96 -3.95
C LEU A 39 -3.66 6.91 -3.09
N HIS A 40 -4.29 7.81 -2.32
CA HIS A 40 -3.58 8.70 -1.42
C HIS A 40 -2.94 7.93 -0.24
N CYS A 41 -3.59 6.87 0.26
CA CYS A 41 -3.02 5.99 1.28
C CYS A 41 -1.87 5.12 0.75
N LEU A 42 -1.87 4.83 -0.55
CA LEU A 42 -0.82 4.07 -1.23
C LEU A 42 0.35 4.95 -1.72
N HIS A 43 0.28 6.27 -1.49
CA HIS A 43 1.37 7.17 -1.84
C HIS A 43 2.52 7.01 -0.84
N VAL A 44 3.62 6.41 -1.30
CA VAL A 44 4.86 6.26 -0.55
C VAL A 44 5.95 7.08 -1.23
N THR A 45 6.79 7.74 -0.42
CA THR A 45 7.99 8.41 -0.94
C THR A 45 9.00 7.39 -1.43
N ASP A 46 9.88 7.79 -2.35
CA ASP A 46 10.97 6.93 -2.85
C ASP A 46 11.82 6.38 -1.70
N GLU A 47 12.09 7.18 -0.67
CA GLU A 47 12.81 6.78 0.53
C GLU A 47 12.06 5.68 1.32
N LYS A 48 10.74 5.82 1.47
CA LYS A 48 9.91 4.82 2.16
C LYS A 48 9.82 3.53 1.34
N LEU A 49 9.73 3.63 0.02
CA LEU A 49 9.73 2.49 -0.89
C LEU A 49 11.07 1.73 -0.81
N LEU A 50 12.20 2.44 -0.80
CA LEU A 50 13.53 1.85 -0.64
C LEU A 50 13.67 1.14 0.72
N PHE A 51 13.20 1.74 1.81
CA PHE A 51 13.18 1.11 3.13
C PHE A 51 12.32 -0.16 3.16
N LEU A 52 11.12 -0.12 2.57
CA LEU A 52 10.25 -1.29 2.46
C LEU A 52 10.90 -2.41 1.62
N TYR A 53 11.57 -2.05 0.52
CA TYR A 53 12.33 -2.98 -0.30
C TYR A 53 13.48 -3.60 0.48
N GLN A 54 14.24 -2.80 1.24
CA GLN A 54 15.33 -3.29 2.09
C GLN A 54 14.81 -4.26 3.18
N ASN A 55 13.72 -3.94 3.88
CA ASN A 55 13.11 -4.85 4.86
C ASN A 55 12.61 -6.15 4.22
N ALA A 56 11.98 -6.07 3.05
CA ALA A 56 11.58 -7.25 2.29
C ALA A 56 12.79 -8.08 1.87
N MET A 57 13.90 -7.42 1.51
CA MET A 57 15.16 -8.07 1.15
C MET A 57 15.93 -8.64 2.36
N GLU A 58 15.78 -8.06 3.55
CA GLU A 58 16.32 -8.58 4.81
C GLU A 58 15.54 -9.78 5.35
N SER A 59 14.30 -9.97 4.88
CA SER A 59 13.53 -11.19 5.11
C SER A 59 14.10 -12.41 4.36
N TYR A 60 15.02 -12.17 3.42
CA TYR A 60 15.80 -13.21 2.78
C TYR A 60 17.10 -13.44 3.56
N SER A 61 17.55 -14.71 3.67
CA SER A 61 18.91 -14.98 4.14
C SER A 61 19.92 -14.24 3.26
N SER A 62 21.09 -13.91 3.82
CA SER A 62 22.17 -13.22 3.11
C SER A 62 22.52 -13.87 1.76
N THR A 63 22.41 -15.19 1.67
CA THR A 63 22.57 -15.98 0.44
C THR A 63 21.54 -15.65 -0.63
N VAL A 64 20.25 -15.57 -0.28
CA VAL A 64 19.18 -15.30 -1.25
C VAL A 64 19.18 -13.83 -1.69
N LYS A 65 19.52 -12.90 -0.79
CA LYS A 65 19.75 -11.49 -1.12
C LYS A 65 20.85 -11.34 -2.18
N ASN A 66 22.00 -11.98 -1.99
CA ASN A 66 23.12 -11.91 -2.93
C ASN A 66 22.77 -12.52 -4.30
N GLN A 67 22.02 -13.61 -4.32
CA GLN A 67 21.56 -14.24 -5.56
C GLN A 67 20.60 -13.33 -6.34
N LYS A 68 19.65 -12.67 -5.67
CA LYS A 68 18.71 -11.74 -6.30
C LYS A 68 19.39 -10.49 -6.85
N ILE A 69 20.39 -9.96 -6.14
CA ILE A 69 21.21 -8.85 -6.63
C ILE A 69 22.00 -9.27 -7.89
N LYS A 70 22.55 -10.49 -7.90
CA LYS A 70 23.27 -11.03 -9.07
C LYS A 70 22.34 -11.15 -10.28
N GLU A 71 21.16 -11.72 -10.12
CA GLU A 71 20.13 -11.82 -11.17
C GLU A 71 19.74 -10.45 -11.73
N TYR A 72 19.51 -9.46 -10.86
CA TYR A 72 19.20 -8.09 -11.29
C TYR A 72 20.34 -7.48 -12.10
N ASN A 73 21.58 -7.61 -11.63
CA ASN A 73 22.75 -7.06 -12.31
C ASN A 73 22.99 -7.72 -13.67
N GLU A 74 22.83 -9.04 -13.79
CA GLU A 74 22.97 -9.75 -15.07
C GLU A 74 21.95 -9.25 -16.11
N VAL A 75 20.70 -9.01 -15.69
CA VAL A 75 19.65 -8.49 -16.57
C VAL A 75 19.93 -7.06 -16.99
N TYR A 76 20.26 -6.16 -16.05
CA TYR A 76 20.31 -4.73 -16.31
C TYR A 76 21.66 -4.18 -16.79
N ILE A 77 22.78 -4.87 -16.53
CA ILE A 77 24.10 -4.46 -17.05
C ILE A 77 24.17 -4.64 -18.57
N SER A 78 23.48 -5.64 -19.13
CA SER A 78 23.44 -5.87 -20.59
C SER A 78 22.58 -4.85 -21.36
N THR A 79 21.62 -4.21 -20.68
CA THR A 79 20.68 -3.24 -21.26
C THR A 79 20.99 -1.79 -20.90
N ALA A 80 21.95 -1.53 -20.01
CA ALA A 80 22.32 -0.19 -19.62
C ALA A 80 23.02 0.53 -20.79
N PRO A 81 22.51 1.68 -21.27
CA PRO A 81 23.23 2.46 -22.26
C PRO A 81 24.58 2.86 -21.68
N VAL A 82 25.65 2.56 -22.40
CA VAL A 82 27.01 2.95 -22.04
C VAL A 82 27.02 4.48 -21.88
N ALA A 83 27.14 4.95 -20.64
CA ALA A 83 27.19 6.38 -20.36
C ALA A 83 28.36 6.99 -21.15
N SER A 84 28.05 7.98 -22.00
CA SER A 84 29.07 8.76 -22.70
C SER A 84 30.03 9.35 -21.67
N LYS A 85 31.33 9.20 -21.92
CA LYS A 85 32.40 9.84 -21.16
C LYS A 85 32.34 11.35 -21.35
N ASP A 86 31.35 12.03 -20.78
CA ASP A 86 31.37 13.48 -20.67
C ASP A 86 30.75 13.95 -19.35
N SER A 87 31.65 14.46 -18.53
CA SER A 87 31.47 15.50 -17.51
C SER A 87 30.40 15.30 -16.42
N GLY A 88 30.87 14.75 -15.30
CA GLY A 88 31.08 15.58 -14.11
C GLY A 88 29.87 16.31 -13.53
N LYS A 89 29.07 15.59 -12.76
CA LYS A 89 28.54 16.00 -11.44
C LYS A 89 27.75 14.82 -10.88
N SER A 90 28.33 14.12 -9.91
CA SER A 90 27.62 13.08 -9.17
C SER A 90 26.38 13.72 -8.54
N ARG A 91 25.20 13.23 -8.95
CA ARG A 91 23.91 13.60 -8.35
C ARG A 91 23.69 12.92 -7.00
N PHE A 92 24.61 12.02 -6.61
CA PHE A 92 24.68 11.39 -5.30
C PHE A 92 25.97 11.85 -4.63
N ARG A 93 25.85 12.88 -3.80
CA ARG A 93 26.82 13.07 -2.70
C ARG A 93 26.56 11.93 -1.72
N PHE A 94 27.60 11.40 -1.07
CA PHE A 94 27.58 10.25 -0.15
C PHE A 94 27.82 8.87 -0.80
N LEU A 95 28.98 8.75 -1.46
CA LEU A 95 29.96 7.73 -1.10
C LEU A 95 31.21 8.45 -0.59
#